data_AF-A0A2E7PLX5-F1
#
_entry.id   AF-A0A2E7PLX5-F1
#
_cell.length_a   1.000
_cell.length_b   1.000
_cell.length_c   1.000
_cell.angle_alpha   90.00
_cell.angle_beta   90.00
_cell.angle_gamma   90.00
#
_symmetry.space_group_name_H-M   'P 1'
#
loop_
_entity.id
_entity.type
_entity.pdbx_description
1 polymer ?
#
loop_
_entity_poly.entity_id
_entity_poly.type
_entity_poly.pdbx_seq_one_letter_code
_entity_poly.pdbx_strand_id
1 'polypeptide(L)' 'MRFSQEPQPPYSDTVVFAQTLIERNPERVMWGSDWPHPDHFEGMPNDGDLLDLLLEWAPDEMLRKKILVDNPAELFGF' A
#
# COMPACT_ATOMS: atom_id res chain seq x y z
N MET A 1 1.91 10.54 -11.55
CA MET A 1 0.51 10.32 -12.00
C MET A 1 -0.30 9.96 -10.77
N ARG A 2 -1.36 10.71 -10.45
CA ARG A 2 -2.20 10.45 -9.27
C ARG A 2 -3.23 9.37 -9.62
N PHE A 3 -3.29 8.28 -8.87
CA PHE A 3 -4.25 7.19 -9.09
C PHE A 3 -5.60 7.44 -8.40
N SER A 4 -5.59 8.10 -7.25
CA SER A 4 -6.79 8.48 -6.50
C SER A 4 -7.36 9.82 -6.97
N GLN A 5 -8.68 9.91 -7.05
CA GLN A 5 -9.45 11.14 -7.21
C GLN A 5 -9.67 11.87 -5.87
N GLU A 6 -9.45 11.20 -4.74
CA GLU A 6 -9.57 11.80 -3.41
C GLU A 6 -8.33 12.66 -3.10
N PRO A 7 -8.49 13.92 -2.67
CA PRO A 7 -7.37 14.84 -2.44
C PRO A 7 -6.52 14.47 -1.22
N GLN A 8 -7.08 13.72 -0.27
CA GLN A 8 -6.53 13.34 1.05
C GLN A 8 -7.00 11.92 1.42
N PRO A 9 -6.41 11.24 2.43
CA PRO A 9 -6.88 9.93 2.89
C PRO A 9 -8.39 9.91 3.20
N PRO A 10 -9.08 8.77 3.00
CA PRO A 10 -8.54 7.41 2.97
C PRO A 10 -8.12 6.86 1.59
N TYR A 11 -8.36 7.55 0.48
CA TYR A 11 -8.06 7.05 -0.87
C TYR A 11 -8.75 5.72 -1.20
N SER A 12 -9.99 5.54 -0.74
CA SER A 12 -10.73 4.27 -0.87
C SER A 12 -10.98 3.87 -2.33
N ASP A 13 -10.97 4.83 -3.25
CA ASP A 13 -11.05 4.59 -4.68
C ASP A 13 -9.86 3.82 -5.28
N THR A 14 -8.78 3.64 -4.51
CA THR A 14 -7.62 2.83 -4.90
C THR A 14 -7.78 1.33 -4.61
N VAL A 15 -8.77 0.92 -3.82
CA VAL A 15 -8.91 -0.47 -3.33
C VAL A 15 -8.97 -1.48 -4.47
N VAL A 16 -9.83 -1.24 -5.46
CA VAL A 16 -9.98 -2.15 -6.62
C VAL A 16 -8.68 -2.26 -7.42
N PHE A 17 -7.96 -1.14 -7.57
CA PHE A 17 -6.68 -1.12 -8.27
C PHE A 17 -5.62 -1.94 -7.53
N ALA A 18 -5.47 -1.72 -6.22
CA ALA A 18 -4.51 -2.45 -5.40
C ALA A 18 -4.83 -3.95 -5.35
N GLN A 19 -6.10 -4.33 -5.11
CA GLN A 19 -6.53 -5.72 -5.10
C GLN A 19 -6.25 -6.42 -6.42
N THR A 20 -6.49 -5.75 -7.56
CA THR A 20 -6.18 -6.31 -8.89
C THR A 20 -4.70 -6.63 -9.05
N LEU A 21 -3.80 -5.77 -8.56
CA LEU A 21 -2.35 -6.02 -8.62
C LEU A 21 -1.95 -7.20 -7.74
N ILE A 22 -2.48 -7.23 -6.52
CA ILE A 22 -2.20 -8.28 -5.54
C ILE A 22 -2.68 -9.65 -6.06
N GLU A 23 -3.91 -9.72 -6.59
CA GLU A 23 -4.48 -10.95 -7.14
C GLU A 23 -3.67 -11.47 -8.35
N ARG A 24 -3.17 -10.57 -9.19
CA ARG A 24 -2.43 -10.94 -10.41
C ARG A 24 -1.02 -11.44 -10.12
N ASN A 25 -0.33 -10.91 -9.12
CA ASN A 25 1.05 -11.25 -8.81
C ASN A 25 1.35 -11.19 -7.29
N PRO A 26 0.78 -12.10 -6.48
CA PRO A 26 0.89 -12.02 -5.02
C PRO A 26 2.32 -12.10 -4.48
N GLU A 27 3.24 -12.75 -5.22
CA GLU A 27 4.67 -12.86 -4.83
C GLU A 27 5.53 -11.67 -5.29
N ARG A 28 4.95 -10.69 -6.00
CA ARG A 28 5.71 -9.57 -6.61
C ARG A 28 5.14 -8.20 -6.24
N VAL A 29 4.42 -8.13 -5.13
CA VAL A 29 3.87 -6.88 -4.58
C VAL A 29 4.46 -6.62 -3.21
N MET A 30 4.79 -5.37 -2.92
CA MET A 30 5.25 -4.90 -1.62
C MET A 30 4.62 -3.55 -1.31
N TRP A 31 4.64 -3.17 -0.04
CA TRP A 31 4.08 -1.92 0.43
C TRP A 31 5.16 -1.06 1.08
N GLY A 32 5.06 0.25 0.91
CA GLY A 32 5.86 1.24 1.62
C GLY A 32 5.01 2.50 1.83
N SER A 33 5.23 3.18 2.94
CA SER A 33 4.46 4.39 3.28
C SER A 33 4.78 5.58 2.38
N ASP A 34 5.96 5.61 1.77
CA ASP A 34 6.55 6.77 1.10
C ASP A 34 6.92 7.93 2.04
N TRP A 35 6.97 7.69 3.36
CA TRP A 35 7.49 8.68 4.32
C TRP A 35 8.93 9.09 3.93
N PRO A 36 9.29 10.40 3.92
CA PRO A 36 8.59 11.55 4.51
C PRO A 36 7.64 12.30 3.56
N HIS A 37 7.05 11.61 2.58
CA HIS A 37 6.08 12.14 1.61
C HIS A 37 6.62 13.37 0.86
N PRO A 38 7.79 13.26 0.19
CA PRO A 38 8.34 14.37 -0.57
C PRO A 38 7.33 14.82 -1.63
N ASP A 39 7.33 16.12 -1.92
CA ASP A 39 6.38 16.77 -2.83
C ASP A 39 4.89 16.74 -2.39
N HIS A 40 4.60 16.30 -1.15
CA HIS A 40 3.28 16.41 -0.54
C HIS A 40 3.23 17.57 0.48
N PHE A 41 2.97 18.78 -0.04
CA PHE A 41 3.04 20.01 0.76
C PHE A 41 1.72 20.41 1.44
N GLU A 42 0.60 19.84 1.00
CA GLU A 42 -0.74 20.14 1.52
C GLU A 42 -1.19 19.03 2.47
N GLY A 43 -0.92 19.19 3.76
CA GLY A 43 -1.33 18.23 4.79
C GLY A 43 -0.50 16.95 4.74
N MET A 44 0.45 16.81 5.66
CA MET A 44 1.20 15.56 5.82
C MET A 44 0.21 14.44 6.15
N PRO A 45 0.13 13.34 5.35
CA PRO A 45 -0.76 12.25 5.67
C PRO A 45 -0.33 11.61 6.99
N ASN A 46 -1.31 11.15 7.76
CA ASN A 46 -1.04 10.27 8.88
C ASN A 46 -0.70 8.88 8.33
N ASP A 47 0.50 8.39 8.57
CA ASP A 47 0.93 7.06 8.10
C ASP A 47 0.04 5.92 8.63
N GLY A 48 -0.64 6.12 9.77
CA GLY A 48 -1.62 5.19 10.30
C GLY A 48 -2.83 5.00 9.36
N ASP A 49 -3.32 6.08 8.75
CA ASP A 49 -4.45 6.01 7.81
C ASP A 49 -4.04 5.24 6.54
N LEU A 50 -2.77 5.34 6.14
CA LEU A 50 -2.22 4.57 5.00
C LEU A 50 -2.07 3.09 5.32
N LEU A 51 -1.75 2.74 6.58
CA LEU A 51 -1.75 1.37 7.06
C LEU A 51 -3.17 0.80 7.15
N ASP A 52 -4.15 1.58 7.58
CA ASP A 52 -5.56 1.17 7.58
C ASP A 52 -6.04 0.87 6.15
N LEU A 53 -5.64 1.68 5.16
CA LEU A 53 -5.92 1.41 3.75
C LEU A 53 -5.29 0.09 3.25
N LEU A 54 -4.09 -0.28 3.72
CA LEU A 54 -3.50 -1.58 3.40
C LEU A 54 -4.37 -2.75 3.91
N LEU A 55 -5.07 -2.60 5.03
CA LEU A 55 -5.99 -3.62 5.53
C LEU A 55 -7.20 -3.81 4.61
N GLU A 56 -7.63 -2.76 3.90
CA GLU A 56 -8.66 -2.84 2.86
C GLU A 56 -8.12 -3.48 1.58
N TRP A 57 -6.89 -3.15 1.17
CA TRP A 57 -6.24 -3.74 0.00
C TRP A 57 -6.00 -5.25 0.15
N ALA A 58 -5.58 -5.69 1.35
CA ALA A 58 -5.27 -7.07 1.66
C ALA A 58 -5.93 -7.50 2.99
N PRO A 59 -7.21 -7.88 2.99
CA PRO A 59 -7.92 -8.28 4.21
C PRO A 59 -7.45 -9.63 4.78
N ASP A 60 -6.84 -10.49 3.97
CA ASP A 60 -6.22 -11.74 4.41
C ASP A 60 -4.85 -11.49 5.06
N GLU A 61 -4.66 -12.02 6.27
CA GLU A 61 -3.41 -11.92 7.02
C GLU A 61 -2.24 -12.60 6.32
N MET A 62 -2.47 -13.75 5.67
CA MET A 62 -1.42 -14.47 4.95
C MET A 62 -0.92 -13.65 3.75
N LEU A 63 -1.83 -12.93 3.10
CA LEU A 63 -1.50 -12.04 1.99
C LEU A 63 -0.72 -10.81 2.48
N ARG A 64 -1.12 -10.21 3.61
CA ARG A 64 -0.35 -9.12 4.24
C ARG A 64 1.05 -9.56 4.65
N LYS A 65 1.21 -10.79 5.16
CA LYS A 65 2.53 -11.34 5.49
C LYS A 65 3.42 -11.42 4.24
N LYS A 66 2.90 -11.82 3.08
CA LYS A 66 3.66 -11.78 1.82
C LYS A 66 4.09 -10.37 1.46
N ILE A 67 3.16 -9.42 1.49
CA ILE A 67 3.40 -8.02 1.10
C ILE A 67 4.42 -7.32 2.00
N LEU A 68 4.36 -7.57 3.31
CA LEU A 68 5.15 -6.85 4.31
C LEU A 68 6.43 -7.58 4.76
N VAL A 69 6.52 -8.90 4.55
CA VAL A 69 7.60 -9.72 5.09
C VAL A 69 8.24 -10.57 4.01
N ASP A 70 7.49 -11.52 3.43
CA ASP A 70 8.12 -12.56 2.61
C ASP A 70 8.66 -12.01 1.28
N ASN A 71 7.87 -11.19 0.56
CA ASN A 71 8.31 -10.60 -0.72
C ASN A 71 9.46 -9.60 -0.53
N PRO A 72 9.43 -8.67 0.45
CA PRO A 72 10.58 -7.81 0.75
C PRO A 72 11.83 -8.60 1.17
N ALA A 73 11.70 -9.66 1.97
CA ALA A 73 12.83 -10.49 2.39
C ALA A 73 13.47 -11.20 1.20
N GLU A 74 12.68 -11.75 0.27
CA GLU A 74 13.19 -12.34 -0.97
C GLU A 74 13.90 -11.30 -1.85
N LEU A 75 13.33 -10.10 -1.98
CA LEU A 75 13.89 -9.05 -2.84
C LEU A 75 15.19 -8.44 -2.27
N PHE A 76 15.23 -8.19 -0.95
CA PHE A 76 16.34 -7.47 -0.31
C PHE A 76 17.36 -8.37 0.40
N GLY A 77 17.02 -9.64 0.66
CA GLY A 77 17.95 -10.65 1.18
C GLY A 77 18.27 -10.54 2.67
N PHE A 78 17.26 -10.32 3.52
CA PHE A 78 17.39 -10.31 4.98
C PHE A 78 16.69 -11.50 5.66
#